data_AF-A0A838U348-F1
#
_entry.id   AF-A0A838U348-F1
#
_cell.length_a   1.000
_cell.length_b   1.000
_cell.length_c   1.000
_cell.angle_alpha   90.00
_cell.angle_beta   90.00
_cell.angle_gamma   90.00
#
_symmetry.space_group_name_H-M   'P 1'
#
loop_
_entity.id
_entity.type
_entity.pdbx_description
1 polymer ?
#
loop_
_entity_poly.entity_id
_entity_poly.type
_entity_poly.pdbx_seq_one_letter_code
_entity_poly.pdbx_strand_id
1 'polypeptide(L)'
;MPEIHIDKKYIPLDKSWIIRMGILDMINGYGDIQKFLSLQENLGDDLLALEKVTNVWESSDLIDVGESGTLYRLLKFVSWKLNLNKKFITHGTLAERKVTDDPEIIYLSQSELLKLDNNTSQWATASVLLGDSERLTNSPFKLRLSYEAVEHWKSQREKRESWEPRYDETILNQAEVYLQILKVEKPIFIPKQAEDFCFAYVFGYITQDEGEKRWPSLRGHESDRVSEMKNVLELARDNEDISSKDHRVVQAIAMWGKVNRKKVNIKYPESVNKSWPQFWKFLEAYN
;
A
#
# COMPACT_ATOMS: atom_id res chain seq x y z
N MET A 1 -0.29 -8.12 29.26
CA MET A 1 -0.22 -6.83 28.54
C MET A 1 -1.62 -6.25 28.55
N PRO A 2 -1.81 -4.94 28.78
CA PRO A 2 -3.14 -4.35 28.78
C PRO A 2 -3.81 -4.57 27.42
N GLU A 3 -5.06 -5.01 27.42
CA GLU A 3 -5.85 -5.18 26.21
C GLU A 3 -6.05 -3.79 25.57
N ILE A 4 -5.62 -3.64 24.31
CA ILE A 4 -5.79 -2.40 23.55
C ILE A 4 -6.98 -2.61 22.63
N HIS A 5 -8.02 -1.80 22.83
CA HIS A 5 -9.18 -1.79 21.97
C HIS A 5 -9.15 -0.57 21.05
N ILE A 6 -9.05 -0.82 19.75
CA ILE A 6 -9.14 0.22 18.72
C ILE A 6 -10.52 0.14 18.08
N ASP A 7 -11.24 1.28 18.08
CA ASP A 7 -12.48 1.39 17.33
C ASP A 7 -12.19 1.25 15.83
N LYS A 8 -12.79 0.23 15.20
CA LYS A 8 -12.57 -0.12 13.80
C LYS A 8 -12.86 1.04 12.84
N LYS A 9 -13.69 2.02 13.21
CA LYS A 9 -13.94 3.20 12.38
C LYS A 9 -12.68 4.02 12.09
N TYR A 10 -11.64 3.87 12.91
CA TYR A 10 -10.36 4.54 12.70
C TYR A 10 -9.42 3.76 11.81
N ILE A 11 -9.66 2.49 11.53
CA ILE A 11 -8.77 1.68 10.69
C ILE A 11 -9.34 1.63 9.27
N PRO A 12 -8.59 2.04 8.26
CA PRO A 12 -9.06 2.00 6.88
C PRO A 12 -9.10 0.55 6.36
N LEU A 13 -9.86 0.34 5.29
CA LEU A 13 -9.83 -0.92 4.56
C LEU A 13 -8.51 -1.06 3.79
N ASP A 14 -8.06 -2.31 3.62
CA ASP A 14 -6.82 -2.66 2.93
C ASP A 14 -6.97 -2.37 1.43
N LYS A 15 -6.42 -1.23 1.03
CA LYS A 15 -6.35 -0.81 -0.38
C LYS A 15 -5.68 -1.84 -1.28
N SER A 16 -4.63 -2.51 -0.80
CA SER A 16 -3.92 -3.52 -1.58
C SER A 16 -4.78 -4.76 -1.81
N TRP A 17 -5.61 -5.13 -0.83
CA TRP A 17 -6.61 -6.19 -0.96
C TRP A 17 -7.69 -5.82 -1.98
N ILE A 18 -8.29 -4.64 -1.84
CA ILE A 18 -9.36 -4.17 -2.74
C ILE A 18 -8.88 -4.11 -4.19
N ILE A 19 -7.66 -3.64 -4.45
CA ILE A 19 -7.08 -3.64 -5.80
C ILE A 19 -6.99 -5.07 -6.37
N ARG A 20 -6.53 -6.05 -5.58
CA ARG A 20 -6.43 -7.45 -6.04
C ARG A 20 -7.80 -8.04 -6.35
N MET A 21 -8.77 -7.81 -5.47
CA MET A 21 -10.15 -8.21 -5.70
C MET A 21 -10.72 -7.57 -6.97
N GLY A 22 -10.43 -6.28 -7.18
CA GLY A 22 -10.86 -5.55 -8.37
C GLY A 22 -10.27 -6.12 -9.65
N ILE A 23 -8.98 -6.44 -9.67
CA ILE A 23 -8.36 -7.11 -10.83
C ILE A 23 -9.01 -8.48 -11.06
N LEU A 24 -9.19 -9.29 -10.01
CA LEU A 24 -9.79 -10.63 -10.12
C LEU A 24 -11.22 -10.59 -10.64
N ASP A 25 -12.05 -9.68 -10.14
CA ASP A 25 -13.40 -9.49 -10.63
C ASP A 25 -13.41 -9.06 -12.08
N MET A 26 -12.62 -8.03 -12.40
CA MET A 26 -12.55 -7.43 -13.73
C MET A 26 -12.13 -8.45 -14.80
N ILE A 27 -11.07 -9.24 -14.57
CA ILE A 27 -10.61 -10.23 -15.56
C ILE A 27 -11.53 -11.45 -15.69
N ASN A 28 -12.39 -11.72 -14.69
CA ASN A 28 -13.31 -12.84 -14.69
C ASN A 28 -14.78 -12.42 -14.94
N GLY A 29 -15.04 -11.15 -15.28
CA GLY A 29 -16.37 -10.66 -15.63
C GLY A 29 -17.35 -10.51 -14.46
N TYR A 30 -16.85 -10.33 -13.23
CA TYR A 30 -17.68 -10.08 -12.05
C TYR A 30 -17.84 -8.57 -11.77
N GLY A 31 -19.03 -8.17 -11.32
CA GLY A 31 -19.40 -6.78 -11.05
C GLY A 31 -19.23 -6.33 -9.59
N ASP A 32 -18.72 -7.20 -8.71
CA ASP A 32 -18.72 -6.97 -7.26
C ASP A 32 -17.85 -5.77 -6.88
N ILE A 33 -16.69 -5.59 -7.53
CA ILE A 33 -15.83 -4.43 -7.32
C ILE A 33 -16.50 -3.10 -7.70
N GLN A 34 -17.20 -3.01 -8.84
CA GLN A 34 -17.89 -1.77 -9.22
C GLN A 34 -18.96 -1.44 -8.17
N LYS A 35 -19.74 -2.45 -7.77
CA LYS A 35 -20.74 -2.30 -6.71
C LYS A 35 -20.11 -1.85 -5.40
N PHE A 36 -19.02 -2.48 -4.98
CA PHE A 36 -18.31 -2.14 -3.75
C PHE A 36 -17.81 -0.69 -3.75
N LEU A 37 -17.12 -0.26 -4.81
CA LEU A 37 -16.54 1.08 -4.92
C LEU A 37 -17.62 2.17 -4.96
N SER A 38 -18.74 1.93 -5.66
CA SER A 38 -19.86 2.88 -5.74
C SER A 38 -20.53 3.19 -4.39
N LEU A 39 -20.34 2.33 -3.38
CA LEU A 39 -20.88 2.48 -2.03
C LEU A 39 -19.89 3.15 -1.07
N GLN A 40 -18.63 3.36 -1.47
CA GLN A 40 -17.63 3.95 -0.58
C GLN A 40 -17.68 5.47 -0.64
N GLU A 41 -17.70 6.10 0.53
CA GLU A 41 -17.48 7.53 0.65
C GLU A 41 -15.98 7.81 0.87
N ASN A 42 -15.41 8.75 0.13
CA ASN A 42 -14.00 9.19 0.24
C ASN A 42 -12.95 8.12 -0.15
N LEU A 43 -13.06 7.60 -1.37
CA LEU A 43 -12.01 6.77 -1.97
C LEU A 43 -10.70 7.54 -2.09
N GLY A 44 -9.58 6.91 -1.69
CA GLY A 44 -8.25 7.45 -1.99
C GLY A 44 -7.88 7.31 -3.47
N ASP A 45 -6.85 8.02 -3.92
CA ASP A 45 -6.49 8.16 -5.34
C ASP A 45 -6.37 6.84 -6.10
N ASP A 46 -5.76 5.80 -5.50
CA ASP A 46 -5.65 4.50 -6.16
C ASP A 46 -7.01 3.81 -6.31
N LEU A 47 -7.93 3.95 -5.35
CA LEU A 47 -9.24 3.32 -5.44
C LEU A 47 -10.18 4.09 -6.38
N LEU A 48 -10.03 5.42 -6.46
CA LEU A 48 -10.67 6.24 -7.49
C LEU A 48 -10.18 5.86 -8.89
N ALA A 49 -8.86 5.64 -9.05
CA ALA A 49 -8.32 5.14 -10.30
C ALA A 49 -8.88 3.74 -10.61
N LEU A 50 -8.93 2.83 -9.64
CA LEU A 50 -9.52 1.51 -9.82
C LEU A 50 -10.98 1.59 -10.28
N GLU A 51 -11.80 2.44 -9.67
CA GLU A 51 -13.20 2.65 -10.05
C GLU A 51 -13.32 3.12 -11.52
N LYS A 52 -12.50 4.09 -11.93
CA LYS A 52 -12.47 4.55 -13.32
C LYS A 52 -12.10 3.41 -14.27
N VAL A 53 -11.05 2.66 -13.94
CA VAL A 53 -10.57 1.54 -14.78
C VAL A 53 -11.64 0.47 -14.93
N THR A 54 -12.28 0.03 -13.84
CA THR A 54 -13.26 -1.07 -13.89
C THR A 54 -14.51 -0.72 -14.69
N ASN A 55 -14.81 0.58 -14.87
CA ASN A 55 -15.91 1.05 -15.70
C ASN A 55 -15.58 1.12 -17.20
N VAL A 56 -14.29 1.24 -17.56
CA VAL A 56 -13.86 1.38 -18.97
C VAL A 56 -13.07 0.17 -19.47
N TRP A 57 -12.81 -0.83 -18.63
CA TRP A 57 -11.92 -1.95 -18.96
C TRP A 57 -12.30 -2.68 -20.24
N GLU A 58 -13.59 -2.92 -20.47
CA GLU A 58 -14.10 -3.63 -21.67
C GLU A 58 -14.09 -2.77 -22.94
N SER A 59 -13.88 -1.45 -22.82
CA SER A 59 -13.88 -0.53 -23.97
C SER A 59 -12.54 -0.50 -24.71
N SER A 60 -12.51 0.14 -25.88
CA SER A 60 -11.26 0.50 -26.58
C SER A 60 -10.62 1.80 -26.05
N ASP A 61 -11.19 2.40 -25.00
CA ASP A 61 -10.78 3.71 -24.53
C ASP A 61 -9.41 3.67 -23.85
N LEU A 62 -8.82 4.86 -23.72
CA LEU A 62 -7.60 5.06 -22.94
C LEU A 62 -7.91 4.82 -21.46
N ILE A 63 -7.08 4.03 -20.79
CA ILE A 63 -7.27 3.68 -19.38
C ILE A 63 -6.45 4.64 -18.51
N ASP A 64 -7.13 5.54 -17.81
CA ASP A 64 -6.49 6.45 -16.86
C ASP A 64 -6.21 5.75 -15.53
N VAL A 65 -4.92 5.56 -15.21
CA VAL A 65 -4.45 4.93 -13.98
C VAL A 65 -3.93 5.93 -12.94
N GLY A 66 -4.07 7.24 -13.19
CA GLY A 66 -3.63 8.27 -12.26
C GLY A 66 -2.12 8.22 -11.99
N GLU A 67 -1.76 8.41 -10.72
CA GLU A 67 -0.41 8.19 -10.20
C GLU A 67 -0.18 6.77 -9.66
N SER A 68 -1.15 5.85 -9.85
CA SER A 68 -1.12 4.54 -9.22
C SER A 68 -0.13 3.59 -9.91
N GLY A 69 1.10 3.58 -9.42
CA GLY A 69 2.13 2.64 -9.91
C GLY A 69 1.74 1.16 -9.72
N THR A 70 0.91 0.86 -8.71
CA THR A 70 0.37 -0.49 -8.51
C THR A 70 -0.60 -0.85 -9.63
N LEU A 71 -1.66 -0.06 -9.84
CA LEU A 71 -2.64 -0.36 -10.88
C LEU A 71 -2.00 -0.41 -12.26
N TYR A 72 -1.13 0.55 -12.58
CA TYR A 72 -0.46 0.61 -13.87
C TYR A 72 0.27 -0.70 -14.19
N ARG A 73 1.14 -1.18 -13.30
CA ARG A 73 1.90 -2.41 -13.55
C ARG A 73 1.01 -3.65 -13.62
N LEU A 74 0.02 -3.76 -12.73
CA LEU A 74 -0.91 -4.90 -12.76
C LEU A 74 -1.70 -4.95 -14.07
N LEU A 75 -2.33 -3.84 -14.46
CA LEU A 75 -3.18 -3.76 -15.64
C LEU A 75 -2.38 -3.87 -16.94
N LYS A 76 -1.17 -3.30 -16.97
CA LYS A 76 -0.27 -3.43 -18.11
C LYS A 76 0.12 -4.90 -18.35
N PHE A 77 0.46 -5.63 -17.28
CA PHE A 77 0.74 -7.06 -17.36
C PHE A 77 -0.49 -7.86 -17.81
N VAL A 78 -1.68 -7.56 -17.26
CA VAL A 78 -2.95 -8.17 -17.70
C VAL A 78 -3.19 -7.92 -19.19
N SER A 79 -3.02 -6.68 -19.65
CA SER A 79 -3.20 -6.31 -21.05
C SER A 79 -2.26 -7.09 -21.98
N TRP A 80 -0.99 -7.25 -21.60
CA TRP A 80 -0.03 -8.05 -22.36
C TRP A 80 -0.39 -9.54 -22.35
N LYS A 81 -0.68 -10.11 -21.17
CA LYS A 81 -0.98 -11.54 -21.04
C LYS A 81 -2.23 -11.97 -21.80
N LEU A 82 -3.23 -11.10 -21.84
CA LEU A 82 -4.51 -11.34 -22.53
C LEU A 82 -4.54 -10.81 -23.97
N ASN A 83 -3.41 -10.30 -24.49
CA ASN A 83 -3.28 -9.73 -25.83
C ASN A 83 -4.32 -8.63 -26.14
N LEU A 84 -4.64 -7.81 -25.13
CA LEU A 84 -5.66 -6.75 -25.23
C LEU A 84 -5.11 -5.44 -25.80
N ASN A 85 -3.79 -5.24 -25.74
CA ASN A 85 -3.09 -4.07 -26.27
C ASN A 85 -3.69 -2.72 -25.79
N LYS A 86 -4.09 -2.66 -24.52
CA LYS A 86 -4.64 -1.44 -23.87
C LYS A 86 -3.58 -0.35 -23.79
N LYS A 87 -4.03 0.90 -23.85
CA LYS A 87 -3.20 2.10 -23.68
C LYS A 87 -3.54 2.76 -22.35
N PHE A 88 -2.51 3.18 -21.62
CA PHE A 88 -2.64 3.73 -20.28
C PHE A 88 -2.24 5.20 -20.24
N ILE A 89 -2.99 6.01 -19.51
CA ILE A 89 -2.65 7.40 -19.19
C ILE A 89 -2.09 7.42 -17.77
N THR A 90 -0.87 7.93 -17.62
CA THR A 90 -0.20 8.11 -16.33
C THR A 90 -0.07 9.59 -16.02
N HIS A 91 -0.13 9.94 -14.74
CA HIS A 91 -0.04 11.32 -14.26
C HIS A 91 1.06 11.48 -13.22
N GLY A 92 1.41 12.75 -12.93
CA GLY A 92 2.30 13.16 -11.85
C GLY A 92 3.60 12.35 -11.79
N THR A 93 3.93 11.85 -10.59
CA THR A 93 5.19 11.13 -10.37
C THR A 93 5.29 9.83 -11.17
N LEU A 94 4.16 9.22 -11.54
CA LEU A 94 4.16 7.98 -12.32
C LEU A 94 4.57 8.23 -13.78
N ALA A 95 4.22 9.37 -14.35
CA ALA A 95 4.57 9.73 -15.73
C ALA A 95 6.10 9.83 -15.95
N GLU A 96 6.84 10.18 -14.89
CA GLU A 96 8.30 10.34 -14.93
C GLU A 96 9.06 9.08 -14.53
N ARG A 97 8.39 8.09 -13.91
CA ARG A 97 9.04 6.86 -13.42
C ARG A 97 9.43 5.95 -14.58
N LYS A 98 10.67 5.44 -14.53
CA LYS A 98 11.12 4.37 -15.43
C LYS A 98 10.47 3.04 -15.02
N VAL A 99 9.43 2.66 -15.75
CA VAL A 99 8.70 1.38 -15.63
C VAL A 99 9.00 0.54 -16.86
N THR A 100 9.20 -0.76 -16.71
CA THR A 100 9.46 -1.64 -17.86
C THR A 100 8.34 -1.55 -18.91
N ASP A 101 8.73 -1.63 -20.18
CA ASP A 101 7.84 -1.63 -21.35
C ASP A 101 8.01 -2.88 -22.21
N ASP A 102 8.70 -3.88 -21.67
CA ASP A 102 8.91 -5.16 -22.34
C ASP A 102 7.72 -6.09 -22.09
N PRO A 103 6.89 -6.43 -23.11
CA PRO A 103 5.78 -7.35 -22.95
C PRO A 103 6.23 -8.80 -22.70
N GLU A 104 7.47 -9.16 -23.02
CA GLU A 104 7.99 -10.53 -22.83
C GLU A 104 8.13 -10.91 -21.35
N ILE A 105 8.01 -9.95 -20.43
CA ILE A 105 8.03 -10.24 -18.99
C ILE A 105 6.88 -11.17 -18.57
N ILE A 106 5.84 -11.34 -19.39
CA ILE A 106 4.72 -12.27 -19.12
C ILE A 106 5.12 -13.75 -19.10
N TYR A 107 6.34 -14.06 -19.56
CA TYR A 107 6.91 -15.40 -19.60
C TYR A 107 7.93 -15.66 -18.47
N LEU A 108 8.27 -14.63 -17.69
CA LEU A 108 9.21 -14.77 -16.57
C LEU A 108 8.56 -15.45 -15.37
N SER A 109 9.37 -16.14 -14.57
CA SER A 109 8.97 -16.67 -13.26
C SER A 109 8.71 -15.56 -12.23
N GLN A 110 8.02 -15.87 -11.13
CA GLN A 110 7.81 -14.90 -10.05
C GLN A 110 9.16 -14.41 -9.49
N SER A 111 10.14 -15.29 -9.35
CA SER A 111 11.49 -14.95 -8.87
C SER A 111 12.22 -13.95 -9.77
N GLU A 112 11.99 -14.01 -11.08
CA GLU A 112 12.55 -13.07 -12.05
C GLU A 112 11.78 -11.75 -12.07
N LEU A 113 10.45 -11.81 -12.02
CA LEU A 113 9.57 -10.64 -11.96
C LEU A 113 9.88 -9.76 -10.73
N LEU A 114 10.26 -10.38 -9.61
CA LEU A 114 10.67 -9.68 -8.38
C LEU A 114 11.95 -8.86 -8.50
N LYS A 115 12.73 -9.00 -9.59
CA LYS A 115 13.98 -8.25 -9.81
C LYS A 115 13.77 -7.00 -10.67
N LEU A 116 12.60 -6.86 -11.30
CA LEU A 116 12.28 -5.74 -12.19
C LEU A 116 11.89 -4.49 -11.39
N ASP A 117 12.01 -3.32 -12.04
CA ASP A 117 11.55 -2.02 -11.55
C ASP A 117 11.82 -1.76 -10.06
N ASN A 118 13.11 -1.75 -9.69
CA ASN A 118 13.57 -1.54 -8.32
C ASN A 118 13.05 -2.59 -7.32
N ASN A 119 13.08 -3.85 -7.74
CA ASN A 119 12.66 -5.02 -6.97
C ASN A 119 11.20 -4.94 -6.48
N THR A 120 10.30 -4.44 -7.32
CA THR A 120 8.88 -4.37 -6.98
C THR A 120 8.24 -5.76 -7.02
N SER A 121 7.24 -5.97 -6.16
CA SER A 121 6.43 -7.21 -6.15
C SER A 121 5.22 -7.15 -7.08
N GLN A 122 4.99 -6.03 -7.76
CA GLN A 122 3.79 -5.79 -8.54
C GLN A 122 3.70 -6.68 -9.78
N TRP A 123 4.80 -6.94 -10.48
CA TRP A 123 4.80 -7.82 -11.65
C TRP A 123 4.49 -9.28 -11.28
N ALA A 124 5.16 -9.81 -10.25
CA ALA A 124 4.86 -11.15 -9.71
C ALA A 124 3.43 -11.22 -9.13
N THR A 125 2.92 -10.13 -8.56
CA THR A 125 1.50 -10.06 -8.16
C THR A 125 0.58 -10.23 -9.36
N ALA A 126 0.84 -9.56 -10.48
CA ALA A 126 0.01 -9.67 -11.67
C ALA A 126 -0.02 -11.10 -12.23
N SER A 127 1.13 -11.80 -12.27
CA SER A 127 1.17 -13.19 -12.74
C SER A 127 0.26 -14.09 -11.90
N VAL A 128 0.32 -13.95 -10.57
CA VAL A 128 -0.53 -14.69 -9.62
C VAL A 128 -2.02 -14.44 -9.86
N LEU A 129 -2.41 -13.18 -10.03
CA LEU A 129 -3.81 -12.81 -10.27
C LEU A 129 -4.33 -13.38 -11.61
N LEU A 130 -3.43 -13.64 -12.57
CA LEU A 130 -3.73 -14.26 -13.87
C LEU A 130 -3.56 -15.79 -13.88
N GLY A 131 -3.49 -16.42 -12.70
CA GLY A 131 -3.54 -17.87 -12.56
C GLY A 131 -2.18 -18.57 -12.47
N ASP A 132 -1.08 -17.83 -12.33
CA ASP A 132 0.21 -18.43 -11.99
C ASP A 132 0.15 -19.17 -10.65
N SER A 133 0.45 -20.47 -10.71
CA SER A 133 0.39 -21.39 -9.59
C SER A 133 1.70 -21.49 -8.81
N GLU A 134 2.79 -20.86 -9.26
CA GLU A 134 4.05 -20.81 -8.50
C GLU A 134 3.81 -20.18 -7.12
N ARG A 135 4.43 -20.77 -6.08
CA ARG A 135 4.39 -20.27 -4.71
C ARG A 135 5.80 -20.23 -4.14
N LEU A 136 6.30 -19.02 -3.90
CA LEU A 136 7.63 -18.84 -3.31
C LEU A 136 7.58 -19.01 -1.79
N THR A 137 8.41 -19.91 -1.26
CA THR A 137 8.52 -20.16 0.20
C THR A 137 8.87 -18.89 0.98
N ASN A 138 9.75 -18.03 0.43
CA ASN A 138 10.16 -16.76 1.02
C ASN A 138 9.57 -15.57 0.26
N SER A 139 8.29 -15.65 -0.09
CA SER A 139 7.60 -14.58 -0.83
C SER A 139 7.58 -13.24 -0.07
N PRO A 140 7.84 -12.11 -0.75
CA PRO A 140 7.61 -10.78 -0.19
C PRO A 140 6.18 -10.61 0.29
N PHE A 141 5.97 -9.77 1.30
CA PHE A 141 4.67 -9.56 1.95
C PHE A 141 3.53 -9.32 0.94
N LYS A 142 3.72 -8.39 0.00
CA LYS A 142 2.69 -8.06 -0.99
C LYS A 142 2.45 -9.16 -2.03
N LEU A 143 3.42 -10.03 -2.30
CA LEU A 143 3.20 -11.19 -3.17
C LEU A 143 2.38 -12.26 -2.44
N ARG A 144 2.68 -12.50 -1.16
CA ARG A 144 1.91 -13.41 -0.30
C ARG A 144 0.45 -12.99 -0.19
N LEU A 145 0.23 -11.69 -0.03
CA LEU A 145 -1.11 -11.09 -0.07
C LEU A 145 -1.87 -11.44 -1.36
N SER A 146 -1.17 -11.57 -2.48
CA SER A 146 -1.77 -11.96 -3.76
C SER A 146 -2.15 -13.44 -3.79
N TYR A 147 -1.38 -14.32 -3.13
CA TYR A 147 -1.78 -15.72 -2.97
C TYR A 147 -3.06 -15.82 -2.13
N GLU A 148 -3.09 -15.16 -0.98
CA GLU A 148 -4.26 -15.09 -0.09
C GLU A 148 -5.49 -14.52 -0.82
N ALA A 149 -5.28 -13.48 -1.64
CA ALA A 149 -6.36 -12.87 -2.42
C ALA A 149 -6.96 -13.84 -3.42
N VAL A 150 -6.15 -14.57 -4.19
CA VAL A 150 -6.65 -15.55 -5.15
C VAL A 150 -7.40 -16.69 -4.45
N GLU A 151 -6.85 -17.18 -3.33
CA GLU A 151 -7.48 -18.25 -2.54
C GLU A 151 -8.83 -17.81 -1.95
N HIS A 152 -8.89 -16.63 -1.34
CA HIS A 152 -10.13 -16.05 -0.83
C HIS A 152 -11.16 -15.87 -1.94
N TRP A 153 -10.77 -15.21 -3.03
CA TRP A 153 -11.68 -14.95 -4.15
C TRP A 153 -12.25 -16.25 -4.70
N LYS A 154 -11.41 -17.27 -4.95
CA LYS A 154 -11.87 -18.59 -5.41
C LYS A 154 -12.83 -19.25 -4.43
N SER A 155 -12.51 -19.25 -3.13
CA SER A 155 -13.37 -19.84 -2.10
C SER A 155 -14.74 -19.17 -2.03
N GLN A 156 -14.78 -17.83 -2.20
CA GLN A 156 -16.05 -17.08 -2.24
C GLN A 156 -16.84 -17.43 -3.51
N ARG A 157 -16.19 -17.53 -4.68
CA ARG A 157 -16.85 -17.92 -5.92
C ARG A 157 -17.38 -19.36 -5.88
N GLU A 158 -16.68 -20.29 -5.25
CA GLU A 158 -17.18 -21.66 -5.02
C GLU A 158 -18.48 -21.69 -4.20
N LYS A 159 -18.62 -20.76 -3.25
CA LYS A 159 -19.83 -20.57 -2.43
C LYS A 159 -20.90 -19.71 -3.11
N ARG A 160 -20.62 -19.17 -4.31
CA ARG A 160 -21.45 -18.18 -5.01
C ARG A 160 -21.64 -16.87 -4.22
N GLU A 161 -20.62 -16.50 -3.46
CA GLU A 161 -20.57 -15.29 -2.63
C GLU A 161 -19.66 -14.23 -3.26
N SER A 162 -19.83 -12.99 -2.79
CA SER A 162 -18.94 -11.87 -3.08
C SER A 162 -17.72 -11.94 -2.17
N TRP A 163 -16.57 -11.46 -2.64
CA TRP A 163 -15.42 -11.30 -1.76
C TRP A 163 -15.70 -10.26 -0.67
N GLU A 164 -15.15 -10.51 0.52
CA GLU A 164 -15.26 -9.58 1.65
C GLU A 164 -14.07 -8.61 1.72
N PRO A 165 -14.32 -7.31 2.02
CA PRO A 165 -13.25 -6.38 2.33
C PRO A 165 -12.62 -6.71 3.68
N ARG A 166 -11.37 -6.29 3.88
CA ARG A 166 -10.66 -6.44 5.16
C ARG A 166 -9.96 -5.15 5.55
N TYR A 167 -9.70 -4.99 6.85
CA TYR A 167 -8.97 -3.84 7.39
C TYR A 167 -7.47 -3.90 7.05
N ASP A 168 -6.82 -2.75 6.96
CA ASP A 168 -5.37 -2.66 6.79
C ASP A 168 -4.66 -3.10 8.07
N GLU A 169 -4.17 -4.35 8.07
CA GLU A 169 -3.46 -4.95 9.20
C GLU A 169 -2.16 -4.23 9.57
N THR A 170 -1.55 -3.52 8.62
CA THR A 170 -0.30 -2.80 8.87
C THR A 170 -0.57 -1.54 9.67
N ILE A 171 -1.57 -0.78 9.25
CA ILE A 171 -2.05 0.38 9.99
C ILE A 171 -2.61 -0.04 11.36
N LEU A 172 -3.39 -1.13 11.42
CA LEU A 172 -3.90 -1.66 12.68
C LEU A 172 -2.75 -2.00 13.65
N ASN A 173 -1.75 -2.78 13.20
CA ASN A 173 -0.62 -3.17 14.04
C ASN A 173 0.21 -1.95 14.49
N GLN A 174 0.45 -0.97 13.62
CA GLN A 174 1.13 0.28 13.98
C GLN A 174 0.32 1.09 15.02
N ALA A 175 -1.00 1.16 14.85
CA ALA A 175 -1.90 1.82 15.78
C ALA A 175 -1.90 1.14 17.15
N GLU A 176 -1.98 -0.19 17.18
CA GLU A 176 -1.93 -0.97 18.43
C GLU A 176 -0.60 -0.75 19.16
N VAL A 177 0.52 -0.83 18.46
CA VAL A 177 1.84 -0.59 19.05
C VAL A 177 1.99 0.85 19.52
N TYR A 178 1.52 1.84 18.76
CA TYR A 178 1.50 3.24 19.19
C TYR A 178 0.76 3.41 20.52
N LEU A 179 -0.43 2.83 20.66
CA LEU A 179 -1.19 2.90 21.91
C LEU A 179 -0.53 2.13 23.07
N GLN A 180 0.23 1.08 22.76
CA GLN A 180 1.08 0.43 23.77
C GLN A 180 2.22 1.35 24.21
N ILE A 181 2.90 2.04 23.29
CA ILE A 181 4.00 2.98 23.59
C ILE A 181 3.51 4.10 24.53
N LEU A 182 2.27 4.58 24.37
CA LEU A 182 1.70 5.57 25.28
C LEU A 182 1.52 5.07 26.73
N LYS A 183 1.43 3.75 26.93
CA LYS A 183 1.17 3.11 28.23
C LYS A 183 2.41 2.46 28.85
N VAL A 184 3.31 1.93 28.02
CA VAL A 184 4.51 1.20 28.42
C VAL A 184 5.71 1.67 27.59
N GLU A 185 6.90 1.73 28.19
CA GLU A 185 8.07 2.36 27.57
C GLU A 185 8.52 1.74 26.24
N LYS A 186 8.37 0.41 26.05
CA LYS A 186 8.84 -0.26 24.82
C LYS A 186 8.10 -1.57 24.52
N PRO A 187 6.94 -1.55 23.87
CA PRO A 187 6.27 -2.76 23.39
C PRO A 187 7.07 -3.46 22.30
N ILE A 188 6.78 -4.73 22.06
CA ILE A 188 7.42 -5.51 20.99
C ILE A 188 6.75 -5.16 19.66
N PHE A 189 7.57 -4.75 18.69
CA PHE A 189 7.14 -4.55 17.30
C PHE A 189 8.17 -5.16 16.36
N ILE A 190 7.70 -6.00 15.44
CA ILE A 190 8.52 -6.63 14.41
C ILE A 190 8.01 -6.11 13.07
N PRO A 191 8.73 -5.19 12.39
CA PRO A 191 8.27 -4.68 11.12
C PRO A 191 8.24 -5.82 10.09
N LYS A 192 7.15 -5.93 9.33
CA LYS A 192 6.89 -7.07 8.42
C LYS A 192 7.09 -6.68 6.96
N GLN A 193 6.86 -5.41 6.62
CA GLN A 193 6.98 -4.91 5.25
C GLN A 193 7.55 -3.49 5.18
N ALA A 194 7.87 -3.02 3.97
CA ALA A 194 8.46 -1.71 3.74
C ALA A 194 7.63 -0.54 4.30
N GLU A 195 6.29 -0.68 4.32
CA GLU A 195 5.39 0.34 4.88
C GLU A 195 5.51 0.48 6.41
N ASP A 196 6.12 -0.48 7.11
CA ASP A 196 6.43 -0.38 8.53
C ASP A 196 7.69 0.45 8.82
N PHE A 197 8.54 0.71 7.82
CA PHE A 197 9.86 1.30 8.04
C PHE A 197 9.80 2.63 8.78
N CYS A 198 8.94 3.56 8.35
CA CYS A 198 8.89 4.91 8.93
C CYS A 198 8.51 4.85 10.42
N PHE A 199 7.49 4.06 10.76
CA PHE A 199 7.05 3.83 12.13
C PHE A 199 8.14 3.12 12.96
N ALA A 200 8.70 2.03 12.43
CA ALA A 200 9.75 1.26 13.07
C ALA A 200 10.98 2.12 13.39
N TYR A 201 11.37 3.00 12.46
CA TYR A 201 12.55 3.84 12.56
C TYR A 201 12.41 4.88 13.68
N VAL A 202 11.32 5.66 13.70
CA VAL A 202 11.15 6.73 14.72
C VAL A 202 11.06 6.20 16.15
N PHE A 203 10.60 4.96 16.33
CA PHE A 203 10.52 4.29 17.63
C PHE A 203 11.69 3.34 17.92
N GLY A 204 12.71 3.30 17.05
CA GLY A 204 13.96 2.56 17.30
C GLY A 204 13.81 1.04 17.26
N TYR A 205 12.89 0.52 16.44
CA TYR A 205 12.73 -0.91 16.15
C TYR A 205 13.56 -1.39 14.97
N ILE A 206 14.04 -0.48 14.13
CA ILE A 206 14.92 -0.77 13.00
C ILE A 206 15.88 0.39 12.78
N THR A 207 17.09 0.08 12.33
CA THR A 207 18.06 1.08 11.87
C THR A 207 17.87 1.43 10.40
N GLN A 208 18.53 2.51 9.96
CA GLN A 208 18.54 2.91 8.54
C GLN A 208 19.11 1.79 7.66
N ASP A 209 20.29 1.25 8.02
CA ASP A 209 21.00 0.22 7.27
C ASP A 209 20.21 -1.09 7.19
N GLU A 210 19.57 -1.50 8.30
CA GLU A 210 18.70 -2.67 8.32
C GLU A 210 17.48 -2.48 7.41
N GLY A 211 16.86 -1.31 7.45
CA GLY A 211 15.71 -0.98 6.60
C GLY A 211 16.07 -1.01 5.12
N GLU A 212 17.17 -0.38 4.73
CA GLU A 212 17.66 -0.35 3.35
C GLU A 212 18.02 -1.76 2.85
N LYS A 213 18.73 -2.55 3.67
CA LYS A 213 19.08 -3.93 3.32
C LYS A 213 17.85 -4.82 3.16
N ARG A 214 16.86 -4.66 4.04
CA ARG A 214 15.65 -5.51 4.05
C ARG A 214 14.67 -5.11 2.95
N TRP A 215 14.57 -3.81 2.66
CA TRP A 215 13.67 -3.26 1.65
C TRP A 215 14.36 -2.20 0.78
N PRO A 216 15.18 -2.62 -0.20
CA PRO A 216 15.87 -1.69 -1.12
C PRO A 216 14.91 -0.76 -1.87
N SER A 217 13.66 -1.21 -2.07
CA SER A 217 12.62 -0.40 -2.71
C SER A 217 12.35 0.94 -2.00
N LEU A 218 12.67 1.08 -0.70
CA LEU A 218 12.45 2.29 0.13
C LEU A 218 12.98 3.59 -0.50
N ARG A 219 14.02 3.51 -1.34
CA ARG A 219 14.60 4.67 -2.05
C ARG A 219 13.78 5.16 -3.25
N GLY A 220 12.87 4.34 -3.76
CA GLY A 220 12.09 4.60 -4.98
C GLY A 220 10.59 4.65 -4.75
N HIS A 221 10.14 4.88 -3.50
CA HIS A 221 8.71 5.08 -3.19
C HIS A 221 8.27 6.50 -3.57
N GLU A 222 7.22 7.02 -2.93
CA GLU A 222 6.84 8.44 -3.03
C GLU A 222 7.99 9.40 -2.71
N SER A 223 8.95 8.93 -1.93
CA SER A 223 10.18 9.61 -1.55
C SER A 223 11.33 8.61 -1.40
N ASP A 224 12.55 9.12 -1.20
CA ASP A 224 13.61 8.35 -0.56
C ASP A 224 13.32 8.28 0.95
N ARG A 225 12.45 7.34 1.35
CA ARG A 225 12.00 7.19 2.75
C ARG A 225 13.17 6.97 3.71
N VAL A 226 14.27 6.38 3.25
CA VAL A 226 15.46 6.11 4.06
C VAL A 226 16.09 7.43 4.48
N SER A 227 16.39 8.28 3.49
CA SER A 227 16.99 9.59 3.69
C SER A 227 16.02 10.57 4.37
N GLU A 228 14.75 10.55 3.97
CA GLU A 228 13.75 11.51 4.45
C GLU A 228 13.40 11.30 5.92
N MET A 229 13.25 10.04 6.37
CA MET A 229 12.93 9.77 7.78
C MET A 229 14.01 10.27 8.75
N LYS A 230 15.29 10.17 8.37
CA LYS A 230 16.39 10.70 9.17
C LYS A 230 16.26 12.21 9.32
N ASN A 231 16.14 12.91 8.20
CA ASN A 231 16.06 14.37 8.17
C ASN A 231 14.82 14.88 8.92
N VAL A 232 13.65 14.27 8.70
CA VAL A 232 12.39 14.66 9.35
C VAL A 232 12.45 14.45 10.86
N LEU A 233 13.11 13.39 11.34
CA LEU A 233 13.27 13.17 12.78
C LEU A 233 14.22 14.19 13.42
N GLU A 234 15.28 14.60 12.73
CA GLU A 234 16.17 15.68 13.17
C GLU A 234 15.41 17.02 13.25
N LEU A 235 14.70 17.42 12.19
CA LEU A 235 13.86 18.61 12.19
C LEU A 235 12.83 18.61 13.33
N ALA A 236 12.15 17.49 13.57
CA ALA A 236 11.19 17.38 14.67
C ALA A 236 11.84 17.46 16.05
N ARG A 237 13.11 17.03 16.20
CA ARG A 237 13.87 17.20 17.44
C ARG A 237 14.23 18.66 17.66
N ASP A 238 14.54 19.39 16.60
CA ASP A 238 14.94 20.80 16.63
C ASP A 238 13.74 21.77 16.64
N ASN A 239 12.52 21.24 16.65
CA ASN A 239 11.24 21.97 16.57
C ASN A 239 11.08 22.79 15.28
N GLU A 240 11.65 22.28 14.19
CA GLU A 240 11.50 22.84 12.86
C GLU A 240 10.25 22.29 12.14
N ASP A 241 9.84 22.97 11.08
CA ASP A 241 8.69 22.56 10.29
C ASP A 241 8.98 21.31 9.44
N ILE A 242 8.04 20.37 9.45
CA ILE A 242 8.09 19.17 8.61
C ILE A 242 7.36 19.44 7.29
N SER A 243 8.11 19.49 6.19
CA SER A 243 7.60 19.70 4.83
C SER A 243 7.43 18.42 4.01
N SER A 244 7.48 17.25 4.65
CA SER A 244 7.26 15.96 3.98
C SER A 244 5.87 15.88 3.37
N LYS A 245 5.79 15.33 2.15
CA LYS A 245 4.53 14.97 1.48
C LYS A 245 4.27 13.46 1.51
N ASP A 246 5.17 12.68 2.10
CA ASP A 246 5.01 11.23 2.21
C ASP A 246 4.14 10.89 3.42
N HIS A 247 2.96 10.36 3.13
CA HIS A 247 1.97 9.97 4.11
C HIS A 247 2.50 9.07 5.24
N ARG A 248 3.44 8.14 4.96
CA ARG A 248 4.01 7.25 5.99
C ARG A 248 4.99 7.99 6.90
N VAL A 249 5.75 8.93 6.34
CA VAL A 249 6.67 9.80 7.10
C VAL A 249 5.88 10.70 8.04
N VAL A 250 4.85 11.36 7.51
CA VAL A 250 3.96 12.25 8.27
C VAL A 250 3.23 11.49 9.39
N GLN A 251 2.70 10.30 9.10
CA GLN A 251 2.06 9.44 10.12
C GLN A 251 3.03 9.11 11.26
N ALA A 252 4.23 8.64 10.93
CA ALA A 252 5.24 8.25 11.92
C ALA A 252 5.68 9.42 12.80
N ILE A 253 5.99 10.58 12.21
CA ILE A 253 6.51 11.72 12.97
C ILE A 253 5.44 12.38 13.86
N ALA A 254 4.18 12.40 13.42
CA ALA A 254 3.08 12.89 14.23
C ALA A 254 2.85 12.01 15.47
N MET A 255 2.87 10.69 15.30
CA MET A 255 2.82 9.73 16.42
C MET A 255 4.03 9.90 17.36
N TRP A 256 5.24 10.02 16.81
CA TRP A 256 6.46 10.25 17.60
C TRP A 256 6.36 11.53 18.44
N GLY A 257 5.87 12.62 17.85
CA GLY A 257 5.69 13.91 18.55
C GLY A 257 4.75 13.78 19.75
N LYS A 258 3.63 13.07 19.58
CA LYS A 258 2.67 12.79 20.66
C LYS A 258 3.30 12.02 21.82
N VAL A 259 3.98 10.91 21.52
CA VAL A 259 4.68 10.10 22.54
C VAL A 259 5.71 10.93 23.31
N ASN A 260 6.47 11.78 22.61
CA ASN A 260 7.54 12.57 23.21
C ASN A 260 7.09 13.93 23.75
N ARG A 261 5.76 14.20 23.78
CA ARG A 261 5.18 15.49 24.18
C ARG A 261 5.80 16.69 23.46
N LYS A 262 6.19 16.50 22.19
CA LYS A 262 6.73 17.53 21.31
C LYS A 262 5.69 17.98 20.31
N LYS A 263 5.57 19.30 20.14
CA LYS A 263 4.74 19.88 19.10
C LYS A 263 5.49 19.77 17.77
N VAL A 264 4.97 18.97 16.85
CA VAL A 264 5.49 18.84 15.49
C VAL A 264 4.62 19.68 14.55
N ASN A 265 5.21 20.61 13.81
CA ASN A 265 4.49 21.42 12.82
C ASN A 265 4.58 20.75 11.45
N ILE A 266 3.45 20.32 10.88
CA ILE A 266 3.39 19.56 9.64
C ILE A 266 2.75 20.42 8.57
N LYS A 267 3.48 20.71 7.47
CA LYS A 267 3.00 21.60 6.40
C LYS A 267 1.92 20.98 5.52
N TYR A 268 1.91 19.66 5.36
CA TYR A 268 1.01 18.93 4.47
C TYR A 268 0.26 17.81 5.23
N PRO A 269 -0.59 18.15 6.22
CA PRO A 269 -1.27 17.16 7.05
C PRO A 269 -2.21 16.25 6.24
N GLU A 270 -2.75 16.73 5.12
CA GLU A 270 -3.65 15.98 4.23
C GLU A 270 -2.98 14.81 3.51
N SER A 271 -1.64 14.79 3.45
CA SER A 271 -0.89 13.70 2.81
C SER A 271 -1.27 12.33 3.37
N VAL A 272 -1.57 12.25 4.67
CA VAL A 272 -1.96 11.00 5.35
C VAL A 272 -3.19 10.33 4.74
N ASN A 273 -4.06 11.09 4.05
CA ASN A 273 -5.30 10.59 3.43
C ASN A 273 -5.03 9.55 2.34
N LYS A 274 -3.80 9.50 1.80
CA LYS A 274 -3.40 8.49 0.81
C LYS A 274 -3.48 7.04 1.34
N SER A 275 -3.32 6.84 2.64
CA SER A 275 -3.45 5.50 3.24
C SER A 275 -4.31 5.45 4.50
N TRP A 276 -4.44 6.55 5.24
CA TRP A 276 -5.17 6.58 6.51
C TRP A 276 -5.97 7.89 6.66
N PRO A 277 -7.11 8.04 5.97
CA PRO A 277 -7.93 9.26 6.02
C PRO A 277 -8.40 9.65 7.43
N GLN A 278 -8.58 8.68 8.32
CA GLN A 278 -9.03 8.89 9.69
C GLN A 278 -7.88 9.16 10.68
N PHE A 279 -6.63 9.27 10.20
CA PHE A 279 -5.42 9.35 11.04
C PHE A 279 -5.47 10.46 12.09
N TRP A 280 -5.85 11.68 11.71
CA TRP A 280 -5.90 12.79 12.66
C TRP A 280 -6.97 12.60 13.73
N LYS A 281 -8.15 12.08 13.33
CA LYS A 281 -9.22 11.73 14.28
C LYS A 281 -8.79 10.61 15.22
N PHE A 282 -8.01 9.65 14.74
CA PHE A 282 -7.39 8.62 15.57
C PHE A 282 -6.46 9.22 16.62
N LEU A 283 -5.53 10.11 16.22
CA LEU A 283 -4.63 10.76 17.18
C LEU A 283 -5.36 11.63 18.21
N GLU A 284 -6.45 12.29 17.83
CA GLU A 284 -7.28 13.08 18.74
C GLU A 284 -8.01 12.20 19.76
N ALA A 285 -8.56 11.07 19.30
CA ALA A 285 -9.37 10.17 20.12
C ALA A 285 -8.56 9.41 21.20
N TYR A 286 -7.25 9.26 20.99
CA TYR A 286 -6.37 8.48 21.87
C TYR A 286 -5.22 9.31 22.48
N ASN A 287 -5.47 10.59 22.79
CA ASN A 287 -4.55 11.42 23.59
C ASN A 287 -4.52 11.03 25.06
#